data_AF-A0A1K1P712-F1
#
_entry.id   AF-A0A1K1P712-F1
#
_cell.length_a   1.000
_cell.length_b   1.000
_cell.length_c   1.000
_cell.angle_alpha   90.00
_cell.angle_beta   90.00
_cell.angle_gamma   90.00
#
_symmetry.space_group_name_H-M   'P 1'
#
loop_
_entity.id
_entity.type
_entity.pdbx_description
1 polymer ?
#
loop_
_entity_poly.entity_id
_entity_poly.type
_entity_poly.pdbx_seq_one_letter_code
_entity_poly.pdbx_strand_id
1 'polypeptide(L)'
;MTTNRKNELIAQLVNILSELIETNDSDQVSEVKSEAVEMLTVKECTEAVKGLSEHTVRKLIKQGKLPYLRTGDGVNGKMLINKADLLAYFNGQTANR
;
A
#
# COMPACT_ATOMS: atom_id res chain seq x y z
N MET A 1 -7.29 55.25 -0.97
CA MET A 1 -8.11 54.01 -0.88
C MET A 1 -9.31 54.30 0.00
N THR A 2 -10.52 54.34 -0.56
CA THR A 2 -11.77 54.52 0.20
C THR A 2 -12.10 53.25 0.98
N THR A 3 -12.84 53.36 2.08
CA THR A 3 -13.31 52.21 2.88
C THR A 3 -14.12 51.23 2.04
N ASN A 4 -14.94 51.75 1.12
CA ASN A 4 -15.72 50.93 0.18
C ASN A 4 -14.82 50.06 -0.71
N ARG A 5 -13.72 50.62 -1.22
CA ARG A 5 -12.79 49.85 -2.05
C ARG A 5 -12.05 48.77 -1.27
N LYS A 6 -11.78 49.00 0.02
CA LYS A 6 -11.22 47.97 0.92
C LYS A 6 -12.22 46.84 1.17
N ASN A 7 -13.49 47.18 1.38
CA ASN A 7 -14.55 46.19 1.61
C ASN A 7 -14.82 45.31 0.38
N GLU A 8 -14.78 45.89 -0.82
CA GLU A 8 -14.87 45.15 -2.08
C GLU A 8 -13.73 44.13 -2.23
N LEU A 9 -12.50 44.54 -1.93
CA LEU A 9 -11.34 43.65 -2.00
C LEU A 9 -11.43 42.51 -0.98
N ILE A 10 -11.93 42.80 0.23
CA ILE A 10 -12.16 41.77 1.25
C ILE A 10 -13.21 40.76 0.80
N ALA A 11 -14.33 41.22 0.23
CA ALA A 11 -15.38 40.34 -0.28
C ALA A 11 -14.88 39.43 -1.40
N GLN A 12 -14.06 39.96 -2.32
CA GLN A 12 -13.44 39.17 -3.38
C GLN A 12 -12.49 38.10 -2.83
N LEU A 13 -11.71 38.43 -1.80
CA LEU A 13 -10.75 37.50 -1.19
C LEU A 13 -11.46 36.37 -0.43
N VAL A 14 -12.55 36.68 0.27
CA VAL A 14 -13.38 35.68 0.97
C VAL A 14 -14.01 34.68 -0.01
N ASN A 15 -14.54 35.15 -1.15
CA ASN A 15 -15.13 34.26 -2.15
C ASN A 15 -14.10 33.28 -2.74
N ILE A 16 -12.89 33.75 -3.04
CA ILE A 16 -11.81 32.90 -3.55
C ILE A 16 -11.39 31.85 -2.51
N LEU A 17 -11.33 32.24 -1.23
CA LEU A 17 -11.03 31.31 -0.14
C LEU A 17 -12.11 30.24 0.03
N SER A 18 -13.39 30.62 -0.07
CA SER A 18 -14.51 29.67 0.00
C SER A 18 -14.48 28.66 -1.15
N GLU A 19 -14.22 29.12 -2.37
CA GLU A 19 -14.12 28.24 -3.56
C GLU A 19 -12.95 27.25 -3.44
N LEU A 20 -11.81 27.69 -2.88
CA LEU A 20 -10.66 26.80 -2.63
C LEU A 20 -10.92 25.78 -1.51
N ILE A 21 -11.75 26.10 -0.52
CA ILE A 21 -12.12 25.16 0.55
C ILE A 21 -13.02 24.05 0.00
N GLU A 22 -14.04 24.40 -0.80
CA GLU A 22 -14.96 23.41 -1.41
C GLU A 22 -14.23 22.44 -2.35
N THR A 23 -13.16 22.87 -3.01
CA THR A 23 -12.36 21.99 -3.87
C THR A 23 -11.46 21.00 -3.11
N ASN A 24 -11.16 21.26 -1.83
CA ASN A 24 -10.28 20.40 -1.03
C ASN A 24 -11.04 19.32 -0.23
N ASP A 25 -12.36 19.37 -0.16
CA ASP A 25 -13.17 18.31 0.49
C ASP A 25 -13.36 17.06 -0.40
N SER A 26 -12.76 17.07 -1.60
CA SER A 26 -12.69 15.92 -2.51
C SER A 26 -11.48 15.00 -2.22
N ASP A 27 -10.69 15.29 -1.19
CA ASP A 27 -9.80 14.29 -0.63
C ASP A 27 -10.67 13.25 0.07
N GLN A 28 -11.13 12.27 -0.73
CA GLN A 28 -11.43 10.95 -0.22
C GLN A 28 -10.17 10.49 0.50
N VAL A 29 -10.10 10.79 1.79
CA VAL A 29 -9.30 10.07 2.75
C VAL A 29 -9.90 8.68 2.71
N SER A 30 -9.47 7.90 1.72
CA SER A 30 -9.61 6.46 1.76
C SER A 30 -8.98 6.08 3.08
N GLU A 31 -9.81 5.82 4.08
CA GLU A 31 -9.40 5.19 5.32
C GLU A 31 -8.51 4.06 4.87
N VAL A 32 -7.20 4.20 5.07
CA VAL A 32 -6.27 3.12 4.90
C VAL A 32 -6.65 2.19 6.03
N LYS A 33 -7.65 1.33 5.77
CA LYS A 33 -7.92 0.16 6.56
C LYS A 33 -6.56 -0.50 6.62
N SER A 34 -5.93 -0.41 7.77
CA SER A 34 -4.73 -1.15 8.07
C SER A 34 -5.18 -2.61 8.06
N GLU A 35 -5.30 -3.18 6.86
CA GLU A 35 -5.53 -4.59 6.67
C GLU A 35 -4.45 -5.26 7.49
N ALA A 36 -4.88 -6.05 8.47
CA ALA A 36 -3.97 -6.72 9.37
C ALA A 36 -2.93 -7.43 8.51
N VAL A 37 -1.64 -7.11 8.73
CA VAL A 37 -0.56 -7.63 7.89
C VAL A 37 -0.46 -9.13 8.14
N GLU A 38 -0.98 -9.91 7.19
CA GLU A 38 -0.97 -11.37 7.24
C GLU A 38 0.35 -11.91 6.67
N MET A 39 1.18 -12.47 7.54
CA MET A 39 2.42 -13.13 7.18
C MET A 39 2.19 -14.64 7.07
N LEU A 40 2.52 -15.21 5.92
CA LEU A 40 2.41 -16.63 5.64
C LEU A 40 3.78 -17.31 5.63
N THR A 41 3.87 -18.47 6.25
CA THR A 41 5.00 -19.37 6.08
C THR A 41 4.99 -20.02 4.71
N VAL A 42 6.12 -20.59 4.30
CA VAL A 42 6.24 -21.33 3.02
C VAL A 42 5.18 -22.44 2.87
N LYS A 43 4.75 -23.08 3.97
CA LYS A 43 3.71 -24.11 3.94
C LYS A 43 2.35 -23.50 3.65
N GLU A 44 1.98 -22.46 4.39
CA GLU A 44 0.70 -21.75 4.23
C GLU A 44 0.62 -21.07 2.85
N CYS A 45 1.74 -20.68 2.25
CA CYS A 45 1.77 -20.18 0.87
C CYS A 45 1.24 -21.20 -0.15
N THR A 46 1.49 -22.49 0.07
CA THR A 46 0.97 -23.56 -0.81
C THR A 46 -0.53 -23.79 -0.64
N GLU A 47 -1.07 -23.47 0.54
CA GLU A 47 -2.50 -23.52 0.82
C GLU A 47 -3.22 -22.29 0.25
N ALA A 48 -2.58 -21.13 0.32
CA ALA A 48 -3.11 -19.87 -0.19
C ALA A 48 -3.22 -19.85 -1.73
N VAL A 49 -2.25 -20.45 -2.44
CA VAL A 49 -2.26 -20.53 -3.91
C VAL A 49 -2.22 -21.98 -4.36
N LYS A 50 -3.37 -22.45 -4.88
CA LYS A 50 -3.51 -23.82 -5.40
C LYS A 50 -2.53 -24.06 -6.55
N GLY A 51 -1.82 -25.19 -6.47
CA GLY A 51 -0.82 -25.59 -7.47
C GLY A 51 0.60 -25.08 -7.19
N LEU A 52 0.81 -24.34 -6.11
CA LEU A 52 2.13 -23.90 -5.69
C LEU A 52 2.80 -24.94 -4.77
N SER A 53 4.03 -25.35 -5.07
CA SER A 53 4.82 -26.23 -4.21
C SER A 53 5.74 -25.46 -3.27
N GLU A 54 6.04 -26.01 -2.10
CA GLU A 54 7.01 -25.40 -1.17
C GLU A 54 8.38 -25.18 -1.84
N HIS A 55 8.79 -26.12 -2.70
CA HIS A 55 10.06 -26.02 -3.42
C HIS A 55 10.07 -24.82 -4.37
N THR A 56 8.97 -24.61 -5.10
CA THR A 56 8.81 -23.47 -6.01
C THR A 56 8.89 -22.16 -5.24
N VAL A 57 8.19 -22.04 -4.10
CA VAL A 57 8.23 -20.85 -3.23
C VAL A 57 9.66 -20.53 -2.80
N ARG A 58 10.40 -21.53 -2.31
CA ARG A 58 11.81 -21.35 -1.92
C ARG A 58 12.70 -20.94 -3.08
N LYS A 59 12.44 -21.46 -4.29
CA LYS A 59 13.18 -21.09 -5.49
C LYS A 59 12.90 -19.63 -5.90
N LEU A 60 11.65 -19.19 -5.82
CA LEU A 60 11.27 -17.79 -6.10
C LEU A 60 11.93 -16.81 -5.13
N ILE A 61 11.97 -17.17 -3.84
CA ILE A 61 12.67 -16.39 -2.82
C ILE A 61 14.17 -16.30 -3.14
N LYS A 62 14.82 -17.44 -3.43
CA LYS A 62 16.25 -17.46 -3.79
C LYS A 62 16.56 -16.66 -5.05
N GLN A 63 15.61 -16.58 -5.97
CA GLN A 63 15.69 -15.75 -7.17
C GLN A 63 15.44 -14.26 -6.90
N GLY A 64 15.10 -13.87 -5.67
CA GLY A 64 14.82 -12.47 -5.30
C GLY A 64 13.47 -11.95 -5.78
N LYS A 65 12.57 -12.83 -6.23
CA LYS A 65 11.29 -12.43 -6.83
C LYS A 65 10.17 -12.18 -5.83
N LEU A 66 10.30 -12.72 -4.63
CA LEU A 66 9.35 -12.56 -3.54
C LEU A 66 10.09 -12.00 -2.31
N PRO A 67 9.60 -10.88 -1.73
CA PRO A 67 10.12 -10.40 -0.46
C PRO A 67 9.79 -11.41 0.65
N TYR A 68 10.73 -11.60 1.58
CA TYR A 68 10.54 -12.51 2.70
C TYR A 68 11.27 -11.99 3.94
N LEU A 69 10.72 -12.33 5.10
CA LEU A 69 11.36 -12.18 6.39
C LEU A 69 11.80 -13.55 6.88
N ARG A 70 12.96 -13.60 7.53
CA ARG A 70 13.46 -14.81 8.15
C ARG A 70 13.34 -14.71 9.66
N THR A 71 12.64 -15.66 10.27
CA THR A 71 12.51 -15.72 11.73
C THR A 71 13.69 -16.51 12.31
N GLY A 72 14.57 -15.79 13.01
CA GLY A 72 15.74 -16.33 13.70
C GLY A 72 17.03 -16.29 12.88
N ASP A 73 18.17 -16.34 13.59
CA ASP A 73 19.52 -16.16 13.01
C ASP A 73 20.07 -17.41 12.29
N GLY A 74 19.42 -18.57 12.49
CA GLY A 74 19.89 -19.85 11.96
C GLY A 74 19.50 -20.11 10.50
N VAL A 75 20.31 -20.89 9.77
CA VAL A 75 20.09 -21.31 8.36
C VAL A 75 18.79 -22.12 8.16
N ASN A 76 18.15 -22.60 9.23
CA ASN A 76 16.87 -23.33 9.19
C ASN A 76 15.66 -22.55 9.73
N GLY A 77 15.80 -21.24 9.98
CA GLY A 77 14.70 -20.37 10.39
C GLY A 77 13.52 -20.38 9.40
N LYS A 78 12.31 -20.16 9.94
CA LYS A 78 11.09 -20.06 9.13
C LYS A 78 11.18 -18.85 8.21
N MET A 79 10.64 -18.98 7.01
CA MET A 79 10.54 -17.89 6.04
C MET A 79 9.08 -17.46 6.02
N LEU A 80 8.86 -16.18 6.29
CA LEU A 80 7.57 -15.51 6.30
C LEU A 80 7.48 -14.60 5.08
N ILE A 81 6.37 -14.68 4.36
CA ILE A 81 6.08 -13.91 3.16
C ILE A 81 4.77 -13.19 3.42
N ASN A 82 4.69 -11.90 3.06
CA ASN A 82 3.43 -11.19 3.16
C ASN A 82 2.44 -11.77 2.12
N LYS A 83 1.22 -12.08 2.57
CA LYS A 83 0.16 -12.62 1.71
C LYS A 83 -0.14 -11.70 0.52
N ALA A 84 -0.13 -10.39 0.74
CA ALA A 84 -0.41 -9.41 -0.31
C ALA A 84 0.63 -9.49 -1.44
N ASP A 85 1.92 -9.54 -1.09
CA ASP A 85 3.01 -9.63 -2.06
C ASP A 85 2.97 -10.94 -2.86
N LEU A 86 2.61 -12.04 -2.20
CA LEU A 86 2.46 -13.33 -2.84
C LEU A 86 1.34 -13.29 -3.90
N LEU A 87 0.18 -12.76 -3.55
CA LEU A 87 -0.93 -12.65 -4.49
C LEU A 87 -0.62 -11.64 -5.61
N ALA A 88 0.02 -10.52 -5.30
CA ALA A 88 0.42 -9.53 -6.30
C ALA A 88 1.39 -10.11 -7.33
N TYR A 89 2.33 -10.96 -6.91
CA TYR A 89 3.26 -11.65 -7.80
C TYR A 89 2.53 -12.55 -8.81
N PHE A 90 1.58 -13.37 -8.36
CA PHE A 90 0.85 -14.29 -9.26
C PHE A 90 -0.24 -13.61 -10.08
N ASN A 91 -0.83 -12.52 -9.60
CA ASN A 91 -1.79 -11.71 -10.34
C ASN A 91 -1.12 -10.81 -11.39
N GLY A 92 0.22 -10.83 -11.50
CA GLY A 92 0.97 -10.03 -12.47
C GLY A 92 1.02 -8.53 -12.16
N GLN A 93 0.67 -8.13 -10.93
CA GLN A 93 0.65 -6.74 -10.47
C GLN A 93 1.99 -6.27 -9.91
N THR A 94 3.07 -7.05 -10.11
CA THR A 94 4.39 -6.61 -9.66
C THR A 94 4.86 -5.45 -10.53
N ALA A 95 4.81 -4.25 -9.95
CA ALA A 95 5.58 -3.11 -10.42
C ALA A 95 7.03 -3.56 -10.50
N ASN A 96 7.54 -3.75 -11.72
CA ASN A 96 8.96 -3.99 -11.97
C ASN A 96 9.76 -2.96 -11.18
N ARG A 97 10.52 -3.43 -10.19
CA ARG A 97 11.55 -2.67 -9.49
C ARG A 97 12.90 -3.19 -9.94
#